data_AF-A0A833LS42-F1
#
_entry.id   AF-A0A833LS42-F1
#
_cell.length_a   1.000
_cell.length_b   1.000
_cell.length_c   1.000
_cell.angle_alpha   90.00
_cell.angle_beta   90.00
_cell.angle_gamma   90.00
#
_symmetry.space_group_name_H-M   'P 1'
#
loop_
_entity.id
_entity.type
_entity.pdbx_description
1 polymer ?
#
loop_
_entity_poly.entity_id
_entity_poly.type
_entity_poly.pdbx_seq_one_letter_code
_entity_poly.pdbx_strand_id
1 'polypeptide(L)'
;MYAFFEDRQARPGEPSAWLFEGLVDCLEIRTGHDLASVLAGLGDEPLWSVIALSYELGYLIEPKSAPDGWPPAASEPLARFWRFARRRELSAAEADTWLQQHAGDTVGGVGGLQPQMAEADYLNAVHKIRQFIADGDCYQVNLTLPLTGRWFGAPLALYARLRRCQPVRYGGFIGDAAGGLVSLSPELFLERCGQHLRTRPMKGTAPRQLAPEQLRDSAKDRAENLMIVDLLRNDLGRIALPGSVTVDRLFEIEAYPTVWQMVSEVSAEIGNASFGEVLRALFPCGSITGAPKIRAMQIAAELEIGPRGPYTGALGWLAPDGDFRLNVAIRTLELGADGSVRLGVGSGIVADSQPAAEWQECLLKARFLRACDPGLRLIETLRCEQGNYPHLAGHLARLQRSAEWFGFPLDLEALRKALAAVVSDDVRRVRVTLGRDGVAEVSSYPLDGGPAGPRLAVLAAQRIAADDPLRGHKTTERAVYDAALQALAGEPAIFDAVFLNERGEVAEGARSNVFVERDGVLLTPPLASGALPGVLRAELLAAGRAREAVLWPADLAGDFWLGNALRGLI
;
A
#
# COMPACT_ATOMS: atom_id res chain seq x y z
N MET A 1 -9.83 3.52 -16.20
CA MET A 1 -9.18 4.50 -15.30
C MET A 1 -10.22 5.10 -14.37
N TYR A 2 -9.99 5.01 -13.06
CA TYR A 2 -10.74 5.70 -12.02
C TYR A 2 -9.88 6.85 -11.49
N ALA A 3 -10.51 7.99 -11.24
CA ALA A 3 -9.89 9.13 -10.56
C ALA A 3 -10.88 9.72 -9.57
N PHE A 4 -10.53 9.62 -8.30
CA PHE A 4 -11.40 9.90 -7.17
C PHE A 4 -10.59 10.61 -6.08
N PHE A 5 -11.06 11.74 -5.59
CA PHE A 5 -10.49 12.42 -4.43
C PHE A 5 -11.56 12.68 -3.38
N GLU A 6 -11.15 12.81 -2.13
CA GLU A 6 -12.09 13.02 -1.04
C GLU A 6 -11.54 13.81 0.14
N ASP A 7 -12.49 14.42 0.85
CA ASP A 7 -12.34 14.97 2.18
C ASP A 7 -13.32 14.25 3.13
N ARG A 8 -12.80 13.28 3.89
CA ARG A 8 -13.62 12.53 4.89
C ARG A 8 -13.87 13.32 6.18
N GLN A 9 -13.41 14.57 6.26
CA GLN A 9 -13.69 15.49 7.36
C GLN A 9 -14.50 16.70 6.90
N ALA A 10 -15.02 16.67 5.66
CA ALA A 10 -15.96 17.67 5.15
C ALA A 10 -17.17 17.79 6.09
N ARG A 11 -17.70 19.01 6.23
CA ARG A 11 -18.85 19.25 7.10
C ARG A 11 -20.11 18.64 6.49
N PRO A 12 -21.10 18.24 7.32
CA PRO A 12 -22.39 17.78 6.80
C PRO A 12 -23.01 18.82 5.85
N GLY A 13 -23.36 18.38 4.64
CA GLY A 13 -23.94 19.24 3.60
C GLY A 13 -22.95 19.81 2.59
N GLU A 14 -21.64 19.69 2.84
CA GLU A 14 -20.60 20.01 1.86
C GLU A 14 -20.27 18.78 0.99
N PRO A 15 -19.86 18.96 -0.28
CA PRO A 15 -19.25 17.89 -1.06
C PRO A 15 -18.07 17.27 -0.31
N SER A 16 -18.06 15.94 -0.23
CA SER A 16 -17.03 15.19 0.48
C SER A 16 -16.12 14.40 -0.45
N ALA A 17 -16.50 14.25 -1.72
CA ALA A 17 -15.70 13.59 -2.73
C ALA A 17 -15.94 14.14 -4.13
N TRP A 18 -14.94 13.96 -4.99
CA TRP A 18 -14.92 14.41 -6.37
C TRP A 18 -14.51 13.24 -7.27
N LEU A 19 -15.40 12.87 -8.18
CA LEU A 19 -15.18 11.86 -9.20
C LEU A 19 -14.90 12.55 -10.54
N PHE A 20 -13.86 12.10 -11.24
CA PHE A 20 -13.49 12.62 -12.56
C PHE A 20 -13.81 11.58 -13.64
N GLU A 21 -14.54 11.99 -14.67
CA GLU A 21 -15.13 11.08 -15.65
C GLU A 21 -14.94 11.56 -17.08
N GLY A 22 -14.92 10.62 -18.02
CA GLY A 22 -14.65 10.91 -19.43
C GLY A 22 -13.21 11.32 -19.65
N LEU A 23 -12.27 10.40 -19.37
CA LEU A 23 -10.84 10.59 -19.67
C LEU A 23 -10.68 10.91 -21.16
N VAL A 24 -10.09 12.07 -21.45
CA VAL A 24 -9.81 12.56 -22.81
C VAL A 24 -8.42 12.10 -23.23
N ASP A 25 -7.41 12.44 -22.42
CA ASP A 25 -6.02 12.05 -22.63
C ASP A 25 -5.19 12.19 -21.33
N CYS A 26 -3.87 11.99 -21.45
CA CYS A 26 -2.91 12.19 -20.38
C CYS A 26 -1.69 12.94 -20.92
N LEU A 27 -1.38 14.09 -20.35
CA LEU A 27 -0.14 14.82 -20.63
C LEU A 27 0.94 14.40 -19.64
N GLU A 28 2.17 14.23 -20.12
CA GLU A 28 3.31 13.79 -19.30
C GLU A 28 4.47 14.77 -19.39
N ILE A 29 5.16 15.00 -18.27
CA ILE A 29 6.42 15.75 -18.24
C ILE A 29 7.54 14.75 -17.94
N ARG A 30 8.52 14.64 -18.84
CA ARG A 30 9.71 13.78 -18.68
C ARG A 30 11.01 14.55 -18.74
N THR A 31 10.99 15.69 -19.44
CA THR A 31 12.14 16.56 -19.66
C THR A 31 11.79 18.02 -19.37
N GLY A 32 12.82 18.87 -19.29
CA GLY A 32 12.62 20.33 -19.19
C GLY A 32 11.96 20.95 -20.42
N HIS A 33 12.05 20.32 -21.59
CA HIS A 33 11.37 20.79 -22.79
C HIS A 33 9.84 20.60 -22.67
N ASP A 34 9.42 19.43 -22.19
CA ASP A 34 8.00 19.10 -22.00
C ASP A 34 7.37 19.98 -20.90
N LEU A 35 8.16 20.37 -19.89
CA LEU A 35 7.69 21.16 -18.76
C LEU A 35 7.02 22.48 -19.19
N ALA A 36 7.64 23.22 -20.10
CA ALA A 36 7.12 24.51 -20.53
C ALA A 36 5.86 24.37 -21.40
N SER A 37 5.87 23.42 -22.35
CA SER A 37 4.76 23.22 -23.28
C SER A 37 3.53 22.63 -22.59
N VAL A 38 3.71 21.62 -21.74
CA VAL A 38 2.61 20.98 -21.00
C VAL A 38 1.95 21.98 -20.06
N LEU A 39 2.72 22.71 -19.25
CA LEU A 39 2.15 23.68 -18.30
C LEU A 39 1.41 24.83 -18.98
N ALA A 40 1.86 25.26 -20.16
CA ALA A 40 1.17 26.28 -20.94
C ALA A 40 -0.16 25.76 -21.52
N GLY A 41 -0.18 24.51 -22.01
CA GLY A 41 -1.36 23.91 -22.65
C GLY A 41 -2.45 23.41 -21.70
N LEU A 42 -2.23 23.39 -20.38
CA LEU A 42 -3.24 22.93 -19.41
C LEU A 42 -4.53 23.76 -19.42
N GLY A 43 -4.46 25.03 -19.85
CA GLY A 43 -5.61 25.94 -19.90
C GLY A 43 -6.27 26.09 -21.27
N ASP A 44 -5.76 25.41 -22.31
CA ASP A 44 -6.24 25.61 -23.70
C ASP A 44 -7.65 25.06 -23.93
N GLU A 45 -8.02 24.03 -23.16
CA GLU A 45 -9.33 23.38 -23.22
C GLU A 45 -9.99 23.40 -21.84
N PRO A 46 -11.33 23.51 -21.76
CA PRO A 46 -12.04 23.58 -20.49
C PRO A 46 -12.19 22.18 -19.84
N LEU A 47 -11.06 21.50 -19.60
CA LEU A 47 -10.98 20.16 -19.05
C LEU A 47 -10.53 20.18 -17.58
N TRP A 48 -10.98 19.19 -16.83
CA TRP A 48 -10.48 18.93 -15.48
C TRP A 48 -9.20 18.10 -15.55
N SER A 49 -8.13 18.52 -14.90
CA SER A 49 -6.89 17.74 -14.85
C SER A 49 -6.72 17.10 -13.49
N VAL A 50 -6.56 15.78 -13.44
CA VAL A 50 -6.09 15.04 -12.26
C VAL A 50 -4.58 14.95 -12.34
N ILE A 51 -3.91 15.31 -11.26
CA ILE A 51 -2.48 15.62 -11.24
C ILE A 51 -1.76 14.62 -10.35
N ALA A 52 -0.66 14.07 -10.85
CA ALA A 52 0.39 13.44 -10.05
C ALA A 52 1.75 14.05 -10.40
N LEU A 53 2.40 14.65 -9.41
CA LEU A 53 3.74 15.22 -9.52
C LEU A 53 4.70 14.35 -8.71
N SER A 54 5.78 13.90 -9.33
CA SER A 54 6.90 13.25 -8.64
C SER A 54 7.79 14.31 -7.99
N TYR A 55 8.43 13.97 -6.88
CA TYR A 55 9.37 14.84 -6.17
C TYR A 55 10.49 15.37 -7.09
N GLU A 56 11.01 14.50 -7.97
CA GLU A 56 12.08 14.81 -8.92
C GLU A 56 11.69 15.87 -9.97
N LEU A 57 10.40 16.19 -10.14
CA LEU A 57 9.99 17.36 -10.91
C LEU A 57 10.64 18.66 -10.37
N GLY A 58 10.93 18.69 -9.06
CA GLY A 58 11.66 19.77 -8.41
C GLY A 58 13.05 20.01 -9.02
N TYR A 59 13.72 18.97 -9.50
CA TYR A 59 15.02 19.08 -10.17
C TYR A 59 14.90 19.75 -11.55
N LEU A 60 13.77 19.61 -12.25
CA LEU A 60 13.53 20.36 -13.49
C LEU A 60 13.20 21.83 -13.21
N ILE A 61 12.47 22.10 -12.14
CA ILE A 61 12.04 23.45 -11.76
C ILE A 61 13.23 24.26 -11.21
N GLU A 62 14.05 23.64 -10.36
CA GLU A 62 15.26 24.22 -9.77
C GLU A 62 16.46 23.30 -10.03
N PRO A 63 17.12 23.42 -11.20
CA PRO A 63 18.24 22.55 -11.58
C PRO A 63 19.41 22.53 -10.60
N LYS A 64 19.60 23.58 -9.79
CA LYS A 64 20.65 23.60 -8.75
C LYS A 64 20.41 22.59 -7.63
N SER A 65 19.17 22.11 -7.47
CA SER A 65 18.82 21.11 -6.46
C SER A 65 19.06 19.67 -6.91
N ALA A 66 19.29 19.46 -8.21
CA ALA A 66 19.52 18.13 -8.77
C ALA A 66 20.86 17.53 -8.30
N PRO A 67 20.92 16.22 -8.02
CA PRO A 67 22.20 15.55 -7.77
C PRO A 67 23.06 15.52 -9.05
N ASP A 68 24.38 15.43 -8.86
CA ASP A 68 25.31 15.30 -9.96
C ASP A 68 24.98 14.08 -10.82
N GLY A 69 24.91 14.28 -12.15
CA GLY A 69 24.59 13.22 -13.10
C GLY A 69 23.11 12.82 -13.18
N TRP A 70 22.20 13.59 -12.55
CA TRP A 70 20.76 13.39 -12.75
C TRP A 70 20.38 13.44 -14.24
N PRO A 71 19.62 12.46 -14.76
CA PRO A 71 19.46 12.30 -16.19
C PRO A 71 18.63 13.45 -16.80
N PRO A 72 18.95 13.89 -18.02
CA PRO A 72 18.19 14.94 -18.70
C PRO A 72 16.77 14.49 -19.11
N ALA A 73 16.52 13.17 -19.14
CA ALA A 73 15.23 12.57 -19.41
C ALA A 73 14.99 11.41 -18.43
N ALA A 74 13.90 11.48 -17.67
CA ALA A 74 13.51 10.42 -16.77
C ALA A 74 12.86 9.24 -17.53
N SER A 75 13.17 8.01 -17.13
CA SER A 75 12.55 6.79 -17.69
C SER A 75 11.06 6.73 -17.37
N GLU A 76 10.68 7.25 -16.20
CA GLU A 76 9.31 7.45 -15.74
C GLU A 76 8.90 8.93 -15.87
N PRO A 77 7.63 9.25 -16.16
CA PRO A 77 7.10 10.61 -16.05
C PRO A 77 7.32 11.23 -14.68
N LEU A 78 7.81 12.47 -14.68
CA LEU A 78 7.96 13.32 -13.49
C LEU A 78 6.65 14.03 -13.14
N ALA A 79 5.74 14.19 -14.10
CA ALA A 79 4.38 14.61 -13.86
C ALA A 79 3.41 13.94 -14.83
N ARG A 80 2.19 13.68 -14.38
CA ARG A 80 1.06 13.23 -15.20
C ARG A 80 -0.16 14.11 -14.95
N PHE A 81 -0.82 14.50 -16.03
CA PHE A 81 -2.05 15.28 -16.04
C PHE A 81 -3.10 14.50 -16.84
N TRP A 82 -3.91 13.69 -16.16
CA TRP A 82 -5.04 13.00 -16.79
C TRP A 82 -6.18 14.00 -16.96
N ARG A 83 -6.55 14.32 -18.20
CA ARG A 83 -7.58 15.33 -18.51
C ARG A 83 -8.95 14.68 -18.69
N PHE A 84 -9.96 15.20 -18.03
CA PHE A 84 -11.31 14.66 -17.96
C PHE A 84 -12.35 15.70 -18.38
N ALA A 85 -13.40 15.24 -19.04
CA ALA A 85 -14.49 16.09 -19.50
C ALA A 85 -15.36 16.64 -18.35
N ARG A 86 -15.48 15.92 -17.23
CA ARG A 86 -16.37 16.32 -16.13
C ARG A 86 -15.84 15.95 -14.75
N ARG A 87 -16.18 16.77 -13.76
CA ARG A 87 -16.10 16.47 -12.33
C ARG A 87 -17.50 16.35 -11.74
N ARG A 88 -17.75 15.28 -10.99
CA ARG A 88 -18.99 15.07 -10.24
C ARG A 88 -18.69 15.12 -8.74
N GLU A 89 -19.44 15.95 -8.04
CA GLU A 89 -19.38 16.08 -6.58
C GLU A 89 -20.30 15.04 -5.93
N LEU A 90 -19.83 14.45 -4.83
CA LEU A 90 -20.52 13.41 -4.09
C LEU A 90 -20.55 13.74 -2.59
N SER A 91 -21.70 13.50 -1.96
CA SER A 91 -21.80 13.38 -0.51
C SER A 91 -21.08 12.12 -0.01
N ALA A 92 -20.89 12.01 1.30
CA ALA A 92 -20.14 10.89 1.88
C ALA A 92 -20.83 9.55 1.62
N ALA A 93 -22.17 9.53 1.68
CA ALA A 93 -22.98 8.36 1.41
C ALA A 93 -22.93 7.94 -0.07
N GLU A 94 -22.95 8.90 -1.00
CA GLU A 94 -22.84 8.63 -2.43
C GLU A 94 -21.44 8.11 -2.80
N ALA A 95 -20.40 8.66 -2.17
CA ALA A 95 -19.03 8.18 -2.32
C ALA A 95 -18.86 6.73 -1.82
N ASP A 96 -19.41 6.41 -0.65
CA ASP A 96 -19.40 5.04 -0.10
C ASP A 96 -20.14 4.06 -1.03
N THR A 97 -21.31 4.47 -1.54
CA THR A 97 -22.10 3.67 -2.49
C THR A 97 -21.34 3.44 -3.79
N TRP A 98 -20.72 4.49 -4.36
CA TRP A 98 -19.96 4.39 -5.60
C TRP A 98 -18.76 3.44 -5.43
N LEU A 99 -18.01 3.56 -4.34
CA LEU A 99 -16.88 2.68 -4.06
C LEU A 99 -17.34 1.23 -3.89
N GLN A 100 -18.43 0.96 -3.17
CA GLN A 100 -18.95 -0.39 -3.02
C GLN A 100 -19.34 -1.02 -4.36
N GLN A 101 -19.98 -0.26 -5.24
CA GLN A 101 -20.39 -0.72 -6.58
C GLN A 101 -19.21 -1.05 -7.50
N HIS A 102 -18.09 -0.33 -7.38
CA HIS A 102 -16.95 -0.47 -8.30
C HIS A 102 -15.80 -1.32 -7.73
N ALA A 103 -15.65 -1.39 -6.41
CA ALA A 103 -14.70 -2.29 -5.76
C ALA A 103 -15.22 -3.74 -5.68
N GLY A 104 -16.54 -3.91 -5.56
CA GLY A 104 -17.18 -5.20 -5.31
C GLY A 104 -16.82 -5.79 -3.94
N ASP A 105 -17.11 -7.08 -3.75
CA ASP A 105 -16.79 -7.83 -2.52
C ASP A 105 -15.36 -8.40 -2.51
N THR A 106 -14.48 -7.88 -3.36
CA THR A 106 -13.12 -8.39 -3.51
C THR A 106 -12.27 -7.94 -2.32
N VAL A 107 -11.51 -8.87 -1.72
CA VAL A 107 -10.45 -8.49 -0.78
C VAL A 107 -9.44 -7.57 -1.47
N GLY A 108 -8.76 -6.72 -0.70
CA GLY A 108 -7.75 -5.81 -1.26
C GLY A 108 -6.73 -5.46 -0.20
N GLY A 109 -5.47 -5.82 -0.40
CA GLY A 109 -4.47 -5.70 0.66
C GLY A 109 -3.05 -5.55 0.17
N VAL A 110 -2.15 -5.38 1.13
CA VAL A 110 -0.70 -5.37 0.93
C VAL A 110 -0.06 -6.34 1.90
N GLY A 111 1.02 -6.98 1.48
CA GLY A 111 1.80 -7.87 2.31
C GLY A 111 3.27 -7.89 1.93
N GLY A 112 4.09 -8.46 2.81
CA GLY A 112 5.53 -8.55 2.62
C GLY A 112 6.24 -7.19 2.65
N LEU A 113 5.65 -6.18 3.31
CA LEU A 113 6.19 -4.82 3.33
C LEU A 113 7.50 -4.75 4.12
N GLN A 114 8.61 -4.40 3.47
CA GLN A 114 9.95 -4.35 4.05
C GLN A 114 10.70 -3.05 3.69
N PRO A 115 11.48 -2.47 4.62
CA PRO A 115 12.39 -1.37 4.30
C PRO A 115 13.44 -1.77 3.27
N GLN A 116 13.69 -0.89 2.31
CA GLN A 116 14.75 -1.08 1.31
C GLN A 116 16.10 -0.50 1.74
N MET A 117 16.13 0.26 2.84
CA MET A 117 17.34 0.75 3.48
C MET A 117 17.56 -0.04 4.77
N ALA A 118 18.77 -0.56 4.99
CA ALA A 118 19.10 -1.20 6.25
C ALA A 118 19.11 -0.15 7.38
N GLU A 119 18.72 -0.57 8.59
CA GLU A 119 18.67 0.32 9.76
C GLU A 119 20.03 0.99 10.02
N ALA A 120 21.13 0.25 9.90
CA ALA A 120 22.48 0.79 10.08
C ALA A 120 22.80 1.91 9.08
N ASP A 121 22.41 1.76 7.82
CA ASP A 121 22.63 2.77 6.79
C ASP A 121 21.79 4.02 7.05
N TYR A 122 20.54 3.83 7.45
CA TYR A 122 19.66 4.94 7.83
C TYR A 122 20.23 5.73 9.01
N LEU A 123 20.67 5.04 10.07
CA LEU A 123 21.31 5.65 11.23
C LEU A 123 22.56 6.43 10.82
N ASN A 124 23.39 5.90 9.91
CA ASN A 124 24.56 6.59 9.38
C ASN A 124 24.19 7.85 8.59
N ALA A 125 23.14 7.79 7.76
CA ALA A 125 22.62 8.94 7.03
C ALA A 125 22.13 10.05 7.98
N VAL A 126 21.43 9.70 9.07
CA VAL A 126 21.02 10.67 10.10
C VAL A 126 22.24 11.34 10.75
N HIS A 127 23.29 10.58 11.09
CA HIS A 127 24.53 11.17 11.63
C HIS A 127 25.19 12.15 10.64
N LYS A 128 25.24 11.82 9.35
CA LYS A 128 25.77 12.71 8.32
C LYS A 128 24.96 14.00 8.21
N ILE A 129 23.63 13.92 8.23
CA ILE A 129 22.77 15.12 8.23
C ILE A 129 23.05 15.99 9.45
N ARG A 130 23.20 15.39 10.64
CA ARG A 130 23.55 16.15 11.85
C ARG A 130 24.91 16.84 11.74
N GLN A 131 25.87 16.22 11.05
CA GLN A 131 27.15 16.85 10.74
C GLN A 131 26.97 18.05 9.80
N PHE A 132 26.24 17.90 8.70
CA PHE A 132 25.90 19.03 7.81
C PHE A 132 25.21 20.18 8.55
N ILE A 133 24.32 19.87 9.49
CA ILE A 133 23.69 20.88 10.34
C ILE A 133 24.71 21.57 11.25
N ALA A 134 25.60 20.81 11.89
CA ALA A 134 26.65 21.35 12.76
C ALA A 134 27.65 22.25 12.00
N ASP A 135 27.93 21.91 10.73
CA ASP A 135 28.80 22.69 9.84
C ASP A 135 28.11 23.93 9.26
N GLY A 136 26.80 24.09 9.48
CA GLY A 136 26.02 25.25 9.05
C GLY A 136 25.49 25.18 7.62
N ASP A 137 25.54 24.02 6.97
CA ASP A 137 25.06 23.84 5.59
C ASP A 137 23.53 23.93 5.50
N CYS A 138 22.84 23.45 6.52
CA CYS A 138 21.38 23.42 6.62
C CYS A 138 20.94 23.42 8.08
N TYR A 139 19.64 23.60 8.33
CA TYR A 139 19.08 23.43 9.68
C TYR A 139 18.12 22.23 9.78
N GLN A 140 17.64 21.73 8.65
CA GLN A 140 16.75 20.56 8.61
C GLN A 140 16.85 19.88 7.24
N VAL A 141 16.86 18.54 7.23
CA VAL A 141 16.73 17.71 6.00
C VAL A 141 15.71 16.61 6.23
N ASN A 142 14.74 16.44 5.32
CA ASN A 142 13.75 15.38 5.43
C ASN A 142 14.33 14.12 4.78
N LEU A 143 14.80 13.19 5.59
CA LEU A 143 15.39 11.93 5.14
C LEU A 143 14.29 10.90 4.93
N THR A 144 14.29 10.24 3.77
CA THR A 144 13.27 9.26 3.42
C THR A 144 13.85 7.90 3.06
N LEU A 145 13.01 6.87 3.16
CA LEU A 145 13.32 5.53 2.69
C LEU A 145 12.06 4.85 2.13
N PRO A 146 12.18 4.05 1.06
CA PRO A 146 11.06 3.29 0.55
C PRO A 146 10.87 1.98 1.31
N LEU A 147 9.60 1.62 1.51
CA LEU A 147 9.15 0.28 1.84
C LEU A 147 8.57 -0.36 0.58
N THR A 148 8.90 -1.62 0.32
CA THR A 148 8.34 -2.38 -0.82
C THR A 148 7.68 -3.67 -0.36
N GLY A 149 6.71 -4.15 -1.14
CA GLY A 149 6.00 -5.39 -0.88
C GLY A 149 5.18 -5.81 -2.08
N ARG A 150 4.11 -6.58 -1.84
CA ARG A 150 3.15 -6.98 -2.87
C ARG A 150 1.74 -6.51 -2.50
N TRP A 151 0.96 -6.09 -3.49
CA TRP A 151 -0.48 -5.89 -3.32
C TRP A 151 -1.26 -7.04 -3.93
N PHE A 152 -2.47 -7.27 -3.43
CA PHE A 152 -3.37 -8.32 -3.90
C PHE A 152 -4.81 -7.81 -3.93
N GLY A 153 -5.65 -8.49 -4.71
CA GLY A 153 -7.06 -8.12 -4.85
C GLY A 153 -7.28 -7.00 -5.86
N ALA A 154 -8.23 -6.10 -5.60
CA ALA A 154 -8.49 -4.95 -6.49
C ALA A 154 -7.91 -3.64 -5.91
N PRO A 155 -7.19 -2.81 -6.70
CA PRO A 155 -6.63 -1.53 -6.23
C PRO A 155 -7.67 -0.58 -5.63
N LEU A 156 -8.86 -0.48 -6.24
CA LEU A 156 -9.94 0.36 -5.72
C LEU A 156 -10.52 -0.20 -4.41
N ALA A 157 -10.58 -1.52 -4.23
CA ALA A 157 -11.00 -2.15 -2.98
C ALA A 157 -9.98 -1.89 -1.86
N LEU A 158 -8.68 -1.91 -2.18
CA LEU A 158 -7.63 -1.52 -1.24
C LEU A 158 -7.82 -0.07 -0.76
N TYR A 159 -8.10 0.87 -1.66
CA TYR A 159 -8.41 2.25 -1.27
C TYR A 159 -9.68 2.34 -0.41
N ALA A 160 -10.79 1.73 -0.85
CA ALA A 160 -12.07 1.74 -0.16
C ALA A 160 -11.98 1.23 1.29
N ARG A 161 -11.09 0.27 1.53
CA ARG A 161 -10.75 -0.27 2.85
C ARG A 161 -9.87 0.68 3.64
N LEU A 162 -8.75 1.12 3.09
CA LEU A 162 -7.77 1.93 3.79
C LEU A 162 -8.31 3.30 4.23
N ARG A 163 -9.17 3.94 3.43
CA ARG A 163 -9.81 5.22 3.79
C ARG A 163 -10.71 5.13 5.03
N ARG A 164 -11.23 3.95 5.37
CA ARG A 164 -12.00 3.71 6.59
C ARG A 164 -11.09 3.62 7.82
N CYS A 165 -9.95 2.97 7.67
CA CYS A 165 -8.93 2.85 8.72
C CYS A 165 -8.21 4.18 8.99
N GLN A 166 -8.12 5.04 7.98
CA GLN A 166 -7.42 6.31 8.08
C GLN A 166 -8.16 7.44 7.33
N PRO A 167 -9.21 8.01 7.94
CA PRO A 167 -9.96 9.09 7.29
C PRO A 167 -9.14 10.38 7.31
N VAL A 168 -8.95 10.96 6.13
CA VAL A 168 -8.15 12.16 5.87
C VAL A 168 -8.89 13.14 4.99
N ARG A 169 -8.39 14.38 4.91
CA ARG A 169 -8.98 15.48 4.13
C ARG A 169 -8.58 15.51 2.66
N TYR A 170 -7.46 14.89 2.32
CA TYR A 170 -6.84 14.99 0.99
C TYR A 170 -6.48 13.61 0.42
N GLY A 171 -7.37 12.64 0.68
CA GLY A 171 -7.26 11.28 0.19
C GLY A 171 -7.68 11.16 -1.27
N GLY A 172 -7.25 10.09 -1.94
CA GLY A 172 -7.67 9.83 -3.30
C GLY A 172 -7.13 8.53 -3.89
N PHE A 173 -7.71 8.13 -5.02
CA PHE A 173 -7.29 7.02 -5.85
C PHE A 173 -7.22 7.44 -7.31
N ILE A 174 -6.12 7.10 -7.97
CA ILE A 174 -5.92 7.32 -9.41
C ILE A 174 -5.34 6.02 -9.97
N GLY A 175 -6.13 5.26 -10.73
CA GLY A 175 -5.66 3.97 -11.23
C GLY A 175 -6.73 3.14 -11.92
N ASP A 176 -6.38 1.90 -12.23
CA ASP A 176 -7.30 0.91 -12.79
C ASP A 176 -7.04 -0.47 -12.16
N ALA A 177 -7.43 -1.55 -12.85
CA ALA A 177 -7.24 -2.91 -12.36
C ALA A 177 -5.76 -3.35 -12.35
N ALA A 178 -4.90 -2.72 -13.14
CA ALA A 178 -3.47 -3.03 -13.18
C ALA A 178 -2.70 -2.33 -12.06
N GLY A 179 -3.19 -1.21 -11.52
CA GLY A 179 -2.48 -0.50 -10.45
C GLY A 179 -2.85 0.96 -10.36
N GLY A 180 -1.97 1.77 -9.78
CA GLY A 180 -2.17 3.20 -9.60
C GLY A 180 -1.68 3.74 -8.27
N LEU A 181 -2.18 4.93 -7.91
CA LEU A 181 -1.83 5.65 -6.70
C LEU A 181 -2.98 5.62 -5.70
N VAL A 182 -2.70 5.15 -4.48
CA VAL A 182 -3.64 5.13 -3.35
C VAL A 182 -3.15 6.11 -2.30
N SER A 183 -3.73 7.30 -2.22
CA SER A 183 -3.33 8.35 -1.28
C SER A 183 -4.24 8.42 -0.06
N LEU A 184 -3.63 8.39 1.13
CA LEU A 184 -4.25 8.70 2.41
C LEU A 184 -3.59 9.94 3.02
N SER A 185 -3.28 10.93 2.19
CA SER A 185 -2.60 12.14 2.64
C SER A 185 -3.50 13.00 3.53
N PRO A 186 -3.03 13.36 4.74
CA PRO A 186 -3.72 14.31 5.59
C PRO A 186 -3.30 15.77 5.32
N GLU A 187 -2.25 16.03 4.53
CA GLU A 187 -1.61 17.35 4.44
C GLU A 187 -1.96 18.08 3.13
N LEU A 188 -2.36 19.35 3.25
CA LEU A 188 -2.56 20.22 2.10
C LEU A 188 -1.22 20.84 1.69
N PHE A 189 -0.80 20.59 0.46
CA PHE A 189 0.31 21.34 -0.11
C PHE A 189 -0.18 22.74 -0.49
N LEU A 190 -1.11 22.83 -1.44
CA LEU A 190 -1.63 24.09 -1.96
C LEU A 190 -3.10 23.95 -2.35
N GLU A 191 -3.89 24.98 -2.09
CA GLU A 191 -5.23 25.12 -2.66
C GLU A 191 -5.45 26.55 -3.13
N ARG A 192 -5.94 26.68 -4.35
CA ARG A 192 -6.32 27.95 -4.95
C ARG A 192 -7.84 28.01 -5.10
N CYS A 193 -8.41 29.13 -4.66
CA CYS A 193 -9.78 29.53 -4.94
C CYS A 193 -9.79 30.98 -5.46
N GLY A 194 -10.03 31.17 -6.76
CA GLY A 194 -9.93 32.46 -7.42
C GLY A 194 -8.51 33.02 -7.40
N GLN A 195 -8.27 34.06 -6.60
CA GLN A 195 -6.93 34.67 -6.43
C GLN A 195 -6.27 34.28 -5.10
N HIS A 196 -6.99 33.56 -4.25
CA HIS A 196 -6.56 33.20 -2.91
C HIS A 196 -5.86 31.84 -2.93
N LEU A 197 -4.60 31.79 -2.46
CA LEU A 197 -3.80 30.58 -2.36
C LEU A 197 -3.51 30.28 -0.89
N ARG A 198 -3.76 29.05 -0.45
CA ARG A 198 -3.49 28.62 0.94
C ARG A 198 -2.70 27.32 1.02
N THR A 199 -2.01 27.15 2.13
CA THR A 199 -1.32 25.92 2.53
C THR A 199 -1.59 25.63 4.01
N ARG A 200 -1.62 24.34 4.39
CA ARG A 200 -1.94 23.92 5.76
C ARG A 200 -0.90 22.93 6.29
N PRO A 201 0.27 23.42 6.76
CA PRO A 201 1.27 22.56 7.37
C PRO A 201 0.74 21.90 8.63
N MET A 202 1.19 20.67 8.84
CA MET A 202 0.85 19.91 10.04
C MET A 202 2.14 19.43 10.69
N LYS A 203 2.40 19.92 11.91
CA LYS A 203 3.50 19.43 12.73
C LYS A 203 3.10 19.41 14.19
N GLY A 204 3.40 18.29 14.85
CA GLY A 204 3.03 18.00 16.23
C GLY A 204 1.82 17.07 16.28
N THR A 205 1.99 15.91 16.92
CA THR A 205 0.95 14.88 17.01
C THR A 205 0.95 14.29 18.41
N ALA A 206 -0.22 14.11 19.01
CA ALA A 206 -0.36 13.48 20.32
C ALA A 206 -1.45 12.39 20.29
N PRO A 207 -1.34 11.31 21.09
CA PRO A 207 -2.41 10.33 21.24
C PRO A 207 -3.72 10.98 21.72
N ARG A 208 -4.88 10.51 21.24
CA ARG A 208 -6.20 11.04 21.68
C ARG A 208 -6.49 10.88 23.17
N GLN A 209 -5.73 10.02 23.85
CA GLN A 209 -5.82 9.76 25.29
C GLN A 209 -5.30 10.93 26.12
N LEU A 210 -4.43 11.76 25.54
CA LEU A 210 -3.91 12.97 26.17
C LEU A 210 -4.88 14.14 25.97
N ALA A 211 -4.85 15.10 26.89
CA ALA A 211 -5.61 16.33 26.72
C ALA A 211 -5.02 17.15 25.55
N PRO A 212 -5.85 17.73 24.66
CA PRO A 212 -5.36 18.49 23.50
C PRO A 212 -4.49 19.69 23.90
N GLU A 213 -4.70 20.24 25.10
CA GLU A 213 -3.90 21.30 25.70
C GLU A 213 -2.42 20.91 25.82
N GLN A 214 -2.11 19.64 26.08
CA GLN A 214 -0.72 19.19 26.20
C GLN A 214 0.06 19.34 24.89
N LEU A 215 -0.60 19.06 23.76
CA LEU A 215 0.01 19.29 22.44
C LEU A 215 0.05 20.78 22.12
N ARG A 216 -1.03 21.51 22.43
CA ARG A 216 -1.12 22.97 22.22
C ARG A 216 -0.01 23.73 22.95
N ASP A 217 0.32 23.31 24.17
CA ASP A 217 1.27 23.99 25.05
C ASP A 217 2.69 23.42 24.96
N SER A 218 2.91 22.37 24.17
CA SER A 218 4.24 21.79 23.95
C SER A 218 5.16 22.79 23.25
N ALA A 219 6.17 23.28 23.98
CA ALA A 219 7.15 24.22 23.45
C ALA A 219 7.92 23.63 22.25
N LYS A 220 8.20 22.33 22.27
CA LYS A 220 8.85 21.62 21.17
C LYS A 220 7.98 21.61 19.92
N ASP A 221 6.73 21.14 20.03
CA ASP A 221 5.83 21.01 18.88
C ASP A 221 5.48 22.39 18.27
N ARG A 222 5.28 23.41 19.13
CA ARG A 222 5.07 24.79 18.66
C ARG A 222 6.28 25.35 17.94
N ALA A 223 7.49 25.09 18.42
CA ALA A 223 8.72 25.56 17.77
C ALA A 223 8.88 24.91 16.39
N GLU A 224 8.72 23.59 16.30
CA GLU A 224 8.76 22.86 15.02
C GLU A 224 7.68 23.37 14.06
N ASN A 225 6.44 23.55 14.52
CA ASN A 225 5.35 24.05 13.69
C ASN A 225 5.62 25.48 13.20
N LEU A 226 6.09 26.37 14.07
CA LEU A 226 6.40 27.76 13.73
C LEU A 226 7.50 27.85 12.68
N MET A 227 8.55 27.02 12.80
CA MET A 227 9.61 26.94 11.79
C MET A 227 9.06 26.61 10.39
N ILE A 228 8.08 25.68 10.31
CA ILE A 228 7.42 25.33 9.05
C ILE A 228 6.51 26.46 8.57
N VAL A 229 5.78 27.13 9.47
CA VAL A 229 4.96 28.30 9.12
C VAL A 229 5.81 29.39 8.49
N ASP A 230 6.96 29.72 9.09
CA ASP A 230 7.85 30.76 8.55
C ASP A 230 8.47 30.36 7.21
N LEU A 231 8.81 29.08 7.04
CA LEU A 231 9.25 28.54 5.74
C LEU A 231 8.17 28.73 4.66
N LEU A 232 6.92 28.39 4.97
CA LEU A 232 5.81 28.48 4.02
C LEU A 232 5.35 29.93 3.75
N ARG A 233 5.46 30.83 4.75
CA ARG A 233 5.28 32.27 4.54
C ARG A 233 6.31 32.82 3.56
N ASN A 234 7.57 32.42 3.72
CA ASN A 234 8.64 32.83 2.81
C ASN A 234 8.41 32.26 1.40
N ASP A 235 7.98 31.01 1.28
CA ASP A 235 7.67 30.40 -0.01
C ASP A 235 6.49 31.10 -0.69
N LEU A 236 5.35 31.30 -0.01
CA LEU A 236 4.21 32.05 -0.56
C LEU A 236 4.59 33.48 -0.95
N GLY A 237 5.46 34.14 -0.18
CA GLY A 237 5.98 35.47 -0.47
C GLY A 237 6.69 35.61 -1.82
N ARG A 238 7.13 34.51 -2.45
CA ARG A 238 7.74 34.52 -3.79
C ARG A 238 6.76 34.84 -4.92
N ILE A 239 5.47 34.59 -4.70
CA ILE A 239 4.41 34.74 -5.72
C ILE A 239 3.23 35.61 -5.25
N ALA A 240 3.14 35.85 -3.94
CA ALA A 240 2.11 36.68 -3.34
C ALA A 240 2.20 38.15 -3.79
N LEU A 241 1.04 38.79 -3.88
CA LEU A 241 0.95 40.25 -3.94
C LEU A 241 1.62 40.86 -2.69
N PRO A 242 2.35 41.98 -2.81
CA PRO A 242 3.04 42.58 -1.67
C PRO A 242 2.11 42.83 -0.47
N GLY A 243 2.48 42.28 0.69
CA GLY A 243 1.73 42.43 1.94
C GLY A 243 0.49 41.54 2.09
N SER A 244 0.20 40.64 1.15
CA SER A 244 -0.98 39.76 1.23
C SER A 244 -0.78 38.47 2.03
N VAL A 245 0.46 38.10 2.38
CA VAL A 245 0.74 36.85 3.12
C VAL A 245 0.23 36.97 4.56
N THR A 246 -0.73 36.12 4.93
CA THR A 246 -1.32 36.05 6.27
C THR A 246 -1.16 34.67 6.91
N VAL A 247 -1.10 34.63 8.24
CA VAL A 247 -1.21 33.40 9.03
C VAL A 247 -2.61 33.40 9.63
N ASP A 248 -3.54 32.72 8.97
CA ASP A 248 -4.96 32.78 9.32
C ASP A 248 -5.27 31.99 10.59
N ARG A 249 -4.52 30.90 10.80
CA ARG A 249 -4.63 30.01 11.97
C ARG A 249 -3.23 29.57 12.39
N LEU A 250 -2.94 29.62 13.68
CA LEU A 250 -1.65 29.22 14.23
C LEU A 250 -1.84 28.30 15.45
N PHE A 251 -1.21 27.12 15.40
CA PHE A 251 -1.25 26.10 16.45
C PHE A 251 -2.67 25.58 16.79
N GLU A 252 -3.56 25.52 15.80
CA GLU A 252 -4.90 24.97 15.99
C GLU A 252 -4.81 23.46 16.19
N ILE A 253 -5.52 22.92 17.18
CA ILE A 253 -5.54 21.48 17.46
C ILE A 253 -6.79 20.87 16.86
N GLU A 254 -6.60 20.03 15.85
CA GLU A 254 -7.67 19.28 15.20
C GLU A 254 -7.77 17.85 15.76
N ALA A 255 -9.00 17.36 15.90
CA ALA A 255 -9.28 15.98 16.29
C ALA A 255 -9.26 15.06 15.05
N TYR A 256 -8.28 14.15 14.98
CA TYR A 256 -8.34 12.99 14.09
C TYR A 256 -8.80 11.77 14.89
N PRO A 257 -9.26 10.66 14.26
CA PRO A 257 -9.82 9.54 15.01
C PRO A 257 -8.87 8.91 16.02
N THR A 258 -7.57 8.87 15.70
CA THR A 258 -6.55 8.19 16.52
C THR A 258 -5.57 9.15 17.19
N VAL A 259 -5.45 10.39 16.72
CA VAL A 259 -4.50 11.39 17.21
C VAL A 259 -5.06 12.80 17.26
N TRP A 260 -4.54 13.62 18.17
CA TRP A 260 -4.60 15.08 18.05
C TRP A 260 -3.51 15.55 17.10
N GLN A 261 -3.84 16.49 16.23
CA GLN A 261 -2.91 17.06 15.27
C GLN A 261 -2.88 18.58 15.40
N MET A 262 -1.67 19.15 15.49
CA MET A 262 -1.50 20.60 15.40
C MET A 262 -1.37 21.02 13.94
N VAL A 263 -2.16 22.02 13.55
CA VAL A 263 -2.30 22.53 12.19
C VAL A 263 -2.20 24.06 12.23
N SER A 264 -1.52 24.62 11.23
CA SER A 264 -1.50 26.05 10.98
C SER A 264 -1.95 26.30 9.53
N GLU A 265 -2.45 27.49 9.24
CA GLU A 265 -2.92 27.90 7.91
C GLU A 265 -2.23 29.20 7.52
N VAL A 266 -1.61 29.19 6.34
CA VAL A 266 -0.96 30.36 5.75
C VAL A 266 -1.59 30.58 4.39
N SER A 267 -1.97 31.81 4.09
CA SER A 267 -2.55 32.16 2.80
C SER A 267 -1.95 33.44 2.22
N ALA A 268 -2.22 33.66 0.93
CA ALA A 268 -1.80 34.84 0.21
C ALA A 268 -2.71 35.07 -1.02
N GLU A 269 -2.82 36.33 -1.43
CA GLU A 269 -3.39 36.68 -2.74
C GLU A 269 -2.30 36.61 -3.81
N ILE A 270 -2.53 35.86 -4.91
CA ILE A 270 -1.55 35.63 -5.99
C ILE A 270 -1.96 36.26 -7.34
N GLY A 271 -3.05 37.04 -7.37
CA GLY A 271 -3.58 37.63 -8.59
C GLY A 271 -3.95 36.58 -9.64
N ASN A 272 -3.47 36.77 -10.87
CA ASN A 272 -3.77 35.89 -12.01
C ASN A 272 -2.66 34.89 -12.34
N ALA A 273 -1.75 34.59 -11.39
CA ALA A 273 -0.68 33.64 -11.62
C ALA A 273 -1.21 32.29 -12.14
N SER A 274 -0.60 31.78 -13.21
CA SER A 274 -0.91 30.48 -13.78
C SER A 274 -0.48 29.34 -12.86
N PHE A 275 -1.06 28.15 -13.06
CA PHE A 275 -0.65 26.95 -12.34
C PHE A 275 0.86 26.67 -12.48
N GLY A 276 1.41 26.89 -13.68
CA GLY A 276 2.84 26.73 -13.94
C GLY A 276 3.72 27.72 -13.17
N GLU A 277 3.29 28.99 -13.03
CA GLU A 277 4.00 29.98 -12.20
C GLU A 277 3.97 29.59 -10.71
N VAL A 278 2.83 29.11 -10.22
CA VAL A 278 2.70 28.63 -8.83
C VAL A 278 3.63 27.45 -8.57
N LEU A 279 3.64 26.45 -9.45
CA LEU A 279 4.54 25.29 -9.31
C LEU A 279 6.01 25.71 -9.32
N ARG A 280 6.42 26.59 -10.24
CA ARG A 280 7.83 27.06 -10.30
C ARG A 280 8.27 27.77 -9.03
N ALA A 281 7.36 28.50 -8.38
CA ALA A 281 7.67 29.23 -7.16
C ALA A 281 7.72 28.34 -5.91
N LEU A 282 6.84 27.33 -5.82
CA LEU A 282 6.53 26.67 -4.55
C LEU A 282 6.88 25.18 -4.51
N PHE A 283 7.04 24.49 -5.65
CA PHE A 283 7.30 23.04 -5.68
C PHE A 283 8.81 22.73 -5.58
N PRO A 284 9.22 21.65 -4.89
CA PRO A 284 8.41 20.79 -4.01
C PRO A 284 8.12 21.47 -2.66
N CYS A 285 7.17 20.91 -1.91
CA CYS A 285 6.74 21.46 -0.62
C CYS A 285 7.92 21.59 0.36
N GLY A 286 8.02 22.75 1.04
CA GLY A 286 9.06 22.99 2.04
C GLY A 286 9.05 21.99 3.20
N SER A 287 7.87 21.52 3.63
CA SER A 287 7.73 20.61 4.79
C SER A 287 8.34 19.22 4.58
N ILE A 288 8.58 18.80 3.33
CA ILE A 288 9.11 17.47 2.98
C ILE A 288 10.49 17.50 2.31
N THR A 289 11.11 18.68 2.26
CA THR A 289 12.48 18.87 1.76
C THR A 289 13.41 19.12 2.94
N GLY A 290 13.25 20.26 3.58
CA GLY A 290 14.22 20.82 4.51
C GLY A 290 14.66 22.20 4.08
N ALA A 291 15.59 22.78 4.84
CA ALA A 291 16.00 24.13 4.56
C ALA A 291 17.45 24.48 4.96
N PRO A 292 18.14 25.30 4.13
CA PRO A 292 17.69 25.90 2.86
C PRO A 292 17.33 24.87 1.77
N LYS A 293 16.21 25.07 1.07
CA LYS A 293 15.55 24.03 0.23
C LYS A 293 16.50 23.33 -0.74
N ILE A 294 17.26 24.10 -1.52
CA ILE A 294 18.21 23.58 -2.50
C ILE A 294 19.26 22.67 -1.84
N ARG A 295 19.88 23.12 -0.75
CA ARG A 295 20.93 22.37 -0.06
C ARG A 295 20.37 21.11 0.60
N ALA A 296 19.18 21.19 1.20
CA ALA A 296 18.51 20.02 1.78
C ALA A 296 18.17 18.96 0.72
N MET A 297 17.72 19.36 -0.47
CA MET A 297 17.47 18.44 -1.58
C MET A 297 18.75 17.74 -2.07
N GLN A 298 19.87 18.47 -2.17
CA GLN A 298 21.18 17.90 -2.52
C GLN A 298 21.63 16.86 -1.48
N ILE A 299 21.53 17.19 -0.18
CA ILE A 299 21.90 16.28 0.91
C ILE A 299 21.01 15.03 0.90
N ALA A 300 19.69 15.20 0.71
CA ALA A 300 18.77 14.07 0.60
C ALA A 300 19.14 13.16 -0.57
N ALA A 301 19.41 13.73 -1.75
CA ALA A 301 19.80 12.97 -2.93
C ALA A 301 21.14 12.22 -2.77
N GLU A 302 22.07 12.74 -1.95
CA GLU A 302 23.33 12.06 -1.62
C GLU A 302 23.12 10.84 -0.69
N LEU A 303 22.14 10.90 0.20
CA LEU A 303 21.99 9.95 1.30
C LEU A 303 20.86 8.93 1.11
N GLU A 304 19.90 9.22 0.24
CA GLU A 304 18.79 8.31 -0.09
C GLU A 304 19.21 7.24 -1.10
N ILE A 305 18.58 6.07 -1.02
CA ILE A 305 18.93 4.90 -1.84
C ILE A 305 18.35 4.93 -3.27
N GLY A 306 17.64 5.99 -3.65
CA GLY A 306 17.01 6.15 -4.95
C GLY A 306 15.99 7.28 -5.00
N PRO A 307 15.39 7.55 -6.17
CA PRO A 307 14.40 8.62 -6.33
C PRO A 307 13.15 8.34 -5.48
N ARG A 308 12.50 9.42 -5.03
CA ARG A 308 11.26 9.37 -4.26
C ARG A 308 10.04 9.12 -5.14
N GLY A 309 10.05 9.54 -6.40
CA GLY A 309 8.92 9.38 -7.31
C GLY A 309 7.70 10.18 -6.82
N PRO A 310 6.47 9.67 -6.97
CA PRO A 310 5.26 10.31 -6.44
C PRO A 310 5.33 10.64 -4.95
N TYR A 311 6.06 9.86 -4.14
CA TYR A 311 6.17 10.12 -2.70
C TYR A 311 6.83 11.47 -2.42
N THR A 312 6.23 12.26 -1.52
CA THR A 312 6.61 13.66 -1.22
C THR A 312 6.54 14.63 -2.41
N GLY A 313 5.99 14.19 -3.54
CA GLY A 313 5.49 15.07 -4.58
C GLY A 313 4.09 15.59 -4.23
N ALA A 314 3.18 15.63 -5.20
CA ALA A 314 1.82 16.13 -4.99
C ALA A 314 0.78 15.38 -5.82
N LEU A 315 -0.41 15.17 -5.23
CA LEU A 315 -1.58 14.62 -5.90
C LEU A 315 -2.78 15.54 -5.73
N GLY A 316 -3.60 15.63 -6.77
CA GLY A 316 -4.80 16.45 -6.68
C GLY A 316 -5.46 16.72 -8.02
N TRP A 317 -6.11 17.87 -8.13
CA TRP A 317 -6.84 18.25 -9.34
C TRP A 317 -6.69 19.74 -9.65
N LEU A 318 -6.85 20.09 -10.93
CA LEU A 318 -6.90 21.43 -11.50
C LEU A 318 -8.19 21.54 -12.33
N ALA A 319 -8.93 22.61 -12.10
CA ALA A 319 -10.18 22.94 -12.75
C ALA A 319 -9.96 23.77 -14.03
N PRO A 320 -10.94 23.78 -14.96
CA PRO A 320 -10.90 24.63 -16.15
C PRO A 320 -10.71 26.13 -15.90
N ASP A 321 -11.15 26.62 -14.73
CA ASP A 321 -11.04 28.03 -14.33
C ASP A 321 -9.71 28.36 -13.65
N GLY A 322 -8.83 27.37 -13.49
CA GLY A 322 -7.51 27.52 -12.87
C GLY A 322 -7.48 27.26 -11.37
N ASP A 323 -8.61 27.00 -10.72
CA ASP A 323 -8.64 26.57 -9.33
C ASP A 323 -8.08 25.16 -9.19
N PHE A 324 -7.36 24.90 -8.11
CA PHE A 324 -6.75 23.59 -7.91
C PHE A 324 -6.59 23.27 -6.44
N ARG A 325 -6.44 21.98 -6.16
CA ARG A 325 -6.05 21.48 -4.84
C ARG A 325 -5.01 20.40 -5.01
N LEU A 326 -3.88 20.55 -4.33
CA LEU A 326 -2.77 19.60 -4.28
C LEU A 326 -2.50 19.21 -2.83
N ASN A 327 -2.42 17.92 -2.56
CA ASN A 327 -1.89 17.41 -1.29
C ASN A 327 -0.36 17.33 -1.33
N VAL A 328 0.24 17.09 -0.17
CA VAL A 328 1.59 16.51 -0.12
C VAL A 328 1.43 15.00 -0.23
N ALA A 329 2.08 14.34 -1.19
CA ALA A 329 1.90 12.92 -1.45
C ALA A 329 2.63 12.03 -0.42
N ILE A 330 2.17 12.09 0.83
CA ILE A 330 2.57 11.25 1.95
C ILE A 330 1.46 10.24 2.29
N ARG A 331 1.84 9.10 2.87
CA ARG A 331 0.93 7.97 3.08
C ARG A 331 0.22 7.57 1.78
N THR A 332 1.00 7.58 0.69
CA THR A 332 0.57 7.28 -0.66
C THR A 332 1.26 5.98 -1.10
N LEU A 333 0.48 5.00 -1.53
CA LEU A 333 0.98 3.77 -2.14
C LEU A 333 1.09 3.94 -3.64
N GLU A 334 2.16 3.42 -4.21
CA GLU A 334 2.32 3.18 -5.64
C GLU A 334 2.10 1.68 -5.90
N LEU A 335 1.11 1.33 -6.72
CA LEU A 335 0.78 -0.04 -7.08
C LEU A 335 1.20 -0.29 -8.53
N GLY A 336 2.16 -1.20 -8.71
CA GLY A 336 2.66 -1.62 -10.01
C GLY A 336 1.84 -2.76 -10.63
N ALA A 337 1.81 -2.81 -11.96
CA ALA A 337 1.12 -3.84 -12.76
C ALA A 337 1.64 -5.26 -12.53
N ASP A 338 2.85 -5.40 -12.00
CA ASP A 338 3.49 -6.66 -11.64
C ASP A 338 3.11 -7.16 -10.23
N GLY A 339 2.17 -6.48 -9.56
CA GLY A 339 1.76 -6.76 -8.19
C GLY A 339 2.68 -6.14 -7.13
N SER A 340 3.67 -5.33 -7.50
CA SER A 340 4.55 -4.65 -6.55
C SER A 340 3.86 -3.44 -5.90
N VAL A 341 4.13 -3.20 -4.62
CA VAL A 341 3.72 -1.96 -3.94
C VAL A 341 4.95 -1.25 -3.39
N ARG A 342 4.95 0.08 -3.50
CA ARG A 342 5.93 0.97 -2.88
C ARG A 342 5.23 1.99 -1.99
N LEU A 343 5.80 2.24 -0.81
CA LEU A 343 5.39 3.29 0.12
C LEU A 343 6.64 4.01 0.62
N GLY A 344 6.72 5.32 0.42
CA GLY A 344 7.76 6.11 1.08
C GLY A 344 7.40 6.43 2.54
N VAL A 345 8.41 6.42 3.40
CA VAL A 345 8.37 6.95 4.76
C VAL A 345 9.56 7.86 5.00
N GLY A 346 9.49 8.74 5.99
CA GLY A 346 10.60 9.65 6.28
C GLY A 346 10.38 10.46 7.55
N SER A 347 11.42 11.22 7.91
CA SER A 347 11.44 12.09 9.09
C SER A 347 12.27 13.35 8.83
N GLY A 348 11.86 14.46 9.45
CA GLY A 348 12.58 15.72 9.39
C GLY A 348 13.71 15.73 10.41
N ILE A 349 14.94 15.55 9.94
CA ILE A 349 16.13 15.50 10.79
C ILE A 349 16.59 16.90 11.15
N VAL A 350 16.72 17.16 12.46
CA VAL A 350 17.27 18.39 13.05
C VAL A 350 18.47 18.07 13.94
N ALA A 351 19.13 19.10 14.49
CA ALA A 351 20.33 18.94 15.33
C ALA A 351 20.14 17.95 16.51
N ASP A 352 18.95 17.98 17.11
CA ASP A 352 18.56 17.20 18.30
C ASP A 352 17.95 15.84 17.96
N SER A 353 17.83 15.48 16.68
CA SER A 353 17.28 14.20 16.24
C SER A 353 18.11 13.03 16.76
N GLN A 354 17.43 11.99 17.26
CA GLN A 354 18.05 10.76 17.74
C GLN A 354 17.90 9.66 16.69
N PRO A 355 18.98 9.16 16.07
CA PRO A 355 18.91 8.25 14.91
C PRO A 355 17.97 7.06 15.08
N ALA A 356 18.05 6.35 16.20
CA ALA A 356 17.20 5.19 16.48
C ALA A 356 15.72 5.58 16.64
N ALA A 357 15.42 6.75 17.23
CA ALA A 357 14.05 7.23 17.37
C ALA A 357 13.44 7.60 16.01
N GLU A 358 14.22 8.24 15.13
CA GLU A 358 13.77 8.62 13.77
C GLU A 358 13.50 7.40 12.89
N TRP A 359 14.30 6.34 13.04
CA TRP A 359 14.03 5.06 12.37
C TRP A 359 12.70 4.46 12.83
N GLN A 360 12.47 4.40 14.14
CA GLN A 360 11.21 3.89 14.70
C GLN A 360 10.01 4.76 14.27
N GLU A 361 10.18 6.08 14.17
CA GLU A 361 9.15 7.00 13.67
C GLU A 361 8.78 6.68 12.21
N CYS A 362 9.78 6.44 11.34
CA CYS A 362 9.53 6.04 9.95
C CYS A 362 8.71 4.76 9.85
N LEU A 363 9.06 3.73 10.63
CA LEU A 363 8.32 2.45 10.64
C LEU A 363 6.90 2.61 11.19
N LEU A 364 6.72 3.46 12.21
CA LEU A 364 5.41 3.76 12.80
C LEU A 364 4.48 4.42 11.77
N LYS A 365 5.00 5.30 10.91
CA LYS A 365 4.22 5.97 9.84
C LYS A 365 3.66 5.02 8.80
N ALA A 366 4.21 3.81 8.64
CA ALA A 366 3.70 2.78 7.75
C ALA A 366 2.70 1.81 8.39
N ARG A 367 2.52 1.88 9.73
CA ARG A 367 1.74 0.89 10.48
C ARG A 367 0.26 0.84 10.10
N PHE A 368 -0.30 1.91 9.52
CA PHE A 368 -1.71 1.95 9.09
C PHE A 368 -2.05 0.84 8.07
N LEU A 369 -1.09 0.47 7.20
CA LEU A 369 -1.27 -0.60 6.22
C LEU A 369 -1.43 -1.96 6.88
N ARG A 370 -0.59 -2.23 7.89
CA ARG A 370 -0.62 -3.48 8.66
C ARG A 370 -1.84 -3.50 9.60
N ALA A 371 -2.22 -2.37 10.17
CA ALA A 371 -3.31 -2.31 11.16
C ALA A 371 -4.70 -2.56 10.54
N CYS A 372 -4.90 -2.28 9.25
CA CYS A 372 -6.18 -2.42 8.60
C CYS A 372 -6.46 -3.90 8.23
N ASP A 373 -7.58 -4.44 8.67
CA ASP A 373 -8.01 -5.82 8.36
C ASP A 373 -8.18 -6.00 6.84
N PRO A 374 -7.46 -6.93 6.19
CA PRO A 374 -7.59 -7.19 4.74
C PRO A 374 -8.88 -7.89 4.32
N GLY A 375 -9.77 -8.23 5.24
CA GLY A 375 -11.02 -8.94 4.93
C GLY A 375 -10.81 -10.45 4.72
N LEU A 376 -9.68 -10.99 5.20
CA LEU A 376 -9.36 -12.41 5.13
C LEU A 376 -8.77 -12.93 6.45
N ARG A 377 -8.81 -14.24 6.63
CA ARG A 377 -8.17 -14.95 7.74
C ARG A 377 -7.19 -16.00 7.21
N LEU A 378 -6.19 -16.35 8.02
CA LEU A 378 -5.26 -17.44 7.71
C LEU A 378 -5.85 -18.76 8.21
N ILE A 379 -5.69 -19.83 7.44
CA ILE A 379 -6.26 -21.14 7.76
C ILE A 379 -5.18 -22.20 7.79
N GLU A 380 -5.22 -23.06 8.81
CA GLU A 380 -4.58 -24.37 8.78
C GLU A 380 -5.62 -25.49 8.90
N THR A 381 -5.30 -26.64 8.34
CA THR A 381 -6.13 -27.83 8.43
C THR A 381 -5.22 -29.01 8.70
N LEU A 382 -5.27 -29.49 9.95
CA LEU A 382 -4.39 -30.48 10.52
C LEU A 382 -5.13 -31.80 10.70
N ARG A 383 -4.39 -32.90 10.60
CA ARG A 383 -4.82 -34.20 11.09
C ARG A 383 -4.50 -34.30 12.58
N CYS A 384 -5.41 -34.84 13.37
CA CYS A 384 -5.16 -35.17 14.77
C CYS A 384 -5.51 -36.64 15.01
N GLU A 385 -4.59 -37.38 15.61
CA GLU A 385 -4.73 -38.79 15.96
C GLU A 385 -4.31 -38.98 17.41
N GLN A 386 -5.25 -39.29 18.31
CA GLN A 386 -4.96 -39.49 19.74
C GLN A 386 -4.18 -38.32 20.37
N GLY A 387 -4.52 -37.08 19.99
CA GLY A 387 -3.83 -35.86 20.46
C GLY A 387 -2.49 -35.57 19.78
N ASN A 388 -2.02 -36.45 18.89
CA ASN A 388 -0.84 -36.20 18.06
C ASN A 388 -1.23 -35.49 16.75
N TYR A 389 -0.39 -34.54 16.34
CA TYR A 389 -0.57 -33.77 15.11
C TYR A 389 0.59 -34.06 14.15
N PRO A 390 0.42 -34.99 13.21
CA PRO A 390 1.39 -35.17 12.13
C PRO A 390 1.65 -33.82 11.44
N HIS A 391 2.91 -33.57 11.11
CA HIS A 391 3.34 -32.37 10.38
C HIS A 391 3.11 -31.03 11.14
N LEU A 392 2.88 -31.05 12.46
CA LEU A 392 2.58 -29.83 13.24
C LEU A 392 3.61 -28.72 13.04
N ALA A 393 4.90 -29.06 13.04
CA ALA A 393 5.97 -28.09 12.83
C ALA A 393 5.83 -27.37 11.46
N GLY A 394 5.49 -28.11 10.40
CA GLY A 394 5.27 -27.55 9.08
C GLY A 394 4.03 -26.64 9.01
N HIS A 395 2.95 -27.02 9.69
CA HIS A 395 1.75 -26.19 9.82
C HIS A 395 2.04 -24.87 10.56
N LEU A 396 2.70 -24.94 11.72
CA LEU A 396 3.07 -23.75 12.50
C LEU A 396 4.02 -22.84 11.71
N ALA A 397 5.01 -23.40 11.02
CA ALA A 397 5.94 -22.62 10.20
C ALA A 397 5.24 -21.92 9.03
N ARG A 398 4.29 -22.58 8.35
CA ARG A 398 3.52 -21.94 7.26
C ARG A 398 2.59 -20.85 7.77
N LEU A 399 1.91 -21.09 8.88
CA LEU A 399 1.04 -20.10 9.52
C LEU A 399 1.86 -18.88 9.95
N GLN A 400 3.02 -19.09 10.56
CA GLN A 400 3.92 -18.01 10.97
C GLN A 400 4.41 -17.18 9.79
N ARG A 401 4.93 -17.80 8.72
CA ARG A 401 5.35 -17.06 7.51
C ARG A 401 4.23 -16.22 6.92
N SER A 402 3.01 -16.77 6.88
CA SER A 402 1.85 -16.03 6.38
C SER A 402 1.47 -14.89 7.34
N ALA A 403 1.47 -15.15 8.65
CA ALA A 403 1.19 -14.13 9.65
C ALA A 403 2.17 -12.96 9.57
N GLU A 404 3.48 -13.22 9.42
CA GLU A 404 4.50 -12.19 9.23
C GLU A 404 4.28 -11.38 7.94
N TRP A 405 3.94 -12.06 6.84
CA TRP A 405 3.69 -11.45 5.54
C TRP A 405 2.50 -10.49 5.55
N PHE A 406 1.35 -10.90 6.11
CA PHE A 406 0.18 -10.04 6.29
C PHE A 406 0.29 -9.11 7.53
N GLY A 407 1.30 -9.31 8.37
CA GLY A 407 1.50 -8.64 9.65
C GLY A 407 0.48 -9.01 10.74
N PHE A 408 -0.13 -10.19 10.68
CA PHE A 408 -1.10 -10.69 11.67
C PHE A 408 -0.35 -11.03 12.96
N PRO A 409 -0.81 -10.59 14.14
CA PRO A 409 -0.26 -11.06 15.40
C PRO A 409 -0.47 -12.59 15.51
N LEU A 410 0.54 -13.32 15.98
CA LEU A 410 0.45 -14.76 16.21
C LEU A 410 1.11 -15.11 17.53
N ASP A 411 0.32 -15.57 18.49
CA ASP A 411 0.79 -16.20 19.71
C ASP A 411 0.89 -17.72 19.51
N LEU A 412 2.12 -18.19 19.25
CA LEU A 412 2.38 -19.61 19.04
C LEU A 412 2.18 -20.45 20.32
N GLU A 413 2.36 -19.86 21.50
CA GLU A 413 2.18 -20.57 22.76
C GLU A 413 0.69 -20.80 23.04
N ALA A 414 -0.11 -19.74 22.90
CA ALA A 414 -1.56 -19.84 23.02
C ALA A 414 -2.15 -20.82 21.99
N LEU A 415 -1.69 -20.79 20.75
CA LEU A 415 -2.13 -21.73 19.71
C LEU A 415 -1.77 -23.18 20.07
N ARG A 416 -0.55 -23.45 20.54
CA ARG A 416 -0.15 -24.80 20.97
C ARG A 416 -1.03 -25.31 22.10
N LYS A 417 -1.34 -24.45 23.07
CA LYS A 417 -2.25 -24.78 24.17
C LYS A 417 -3.66 -25.10 23.68
N ALA A 418 -4.18 -24.33 22.73
CA ALA A 418 -5.50 -24.56 22.14
C ALA A 418 -5.56 -25.88 21.36
N LEU A 419 -4.49 -26.24 20.63
CA LEU A 419 -4.39 -27.54 19.94
C LEU A 419 -4.32 -28.70 20.94
N ALA A 420 -3.52 -28.58 22.01
CA ALA A 420 -3.41 -29.62 23.04
C ALA A 420 -4.72 -29.90 23.78
N ALA A 421 -5.69 -28.97 23.75
CA ALA A 421 -7.01 -29.16 24.33
C ALA A 421 -7.96 -30.03 23.49
N VAL A 422 -7.59 -30.36 22.24
CA VAL A 422 -8.39 -31.25 21.38
C VAL A 422 -8.13 -32.70 21.77
N VAL A 423 -9.06 -33.29 22.51
CA VAL A 423 -9.01 -34.71 22.92
C VAL A 423 -9.99 -35.53 22.08
N SER A 424 -9.52 -36.65 21.53
CA SER A 424 -10.32 -37.57 20.72
C SER A 424 -9.63 -38.92 20.57
N ASP A 425 -10.38 -40.01 20.67
CA ASP A 425 -9.90 -41.37 20.41
C ASP A 425 -9.87 -41.69 18.91
N ASP A 426 -10.75 -41.04 18.12
CA ASP A 426 -10.82 -41.16 16.66
C ASP A 426 -9.94 -40.12 15.93
N VAL A 427 -9.62 -40.39 14.67
CA VAL A 427 -8.92 -39.45 13.78
C VAL A 427 -9.82 -38.23 13.47
N ARG A 428 -9.29 -37.03 13.72
CA ARG A 428 -10.00 -35.76 13.54
C ARG A 428 -9.34 -34.89 12.47
N ARG A 429 -10.18 -34.09 11.80
CA ARG A 429 -9.78 -32.89 11.07
C ARG A 429 -9.87 -31.71 12.02
N VAL A 430 -8.73 -31.10 12.33
CA VAL A 430 -8.66 -29.89 13.16
C VAL A 430 -8.42 -28.69 12.25
N ARG A 431 -9.27 -27.67 12.33
CA ARG A 431 -9.14 -26.43 11.58
C ARG A 431 -8.72 -25.31 12.53
N VAL A 432 -7.65 -24.62 12.16
CA VAL A 432 -7.21 -23.39 12.82
C VAL A 432 -7.54 -22.23 11.90
N THR A 433 -8.12 -21.17 12.45
CA THR A 433 -8.36 -19.92 11.73
C THR A 433 -7.77 -18.77 12.54
N LEU A 434 -6.82 -18.02 11.97
CA LEU A 434 -6.20 -16.87 12.62
C LEU A 434 -6.76 -15.56 12.03
N GLY A 435 -7.37 -14.75 12.89
CA GLY A 435 -7.86 -13.42 12.58
C GLY A 435 -6.81 -12.33 12.65
N ARG A 436 -7.13 -11.15 12.10
CA ARG A 436 -6.30 -9.94 12.17
C ARG A 436 -6.07 -9.45 13.61
N ASP A 437 -7.01 -9.74 14.50
CA ASP A 437 -6.97 -9.47 15.94
C ASP A 437 -5.96 -10.35 16.69
N GLY A 438 -5.36 -11.34 16.03
CA GLY A 438 -4.43 -12.30 16.62
C GLY A 438 -5.12 -13.47 17.32
N VAL A 439 -6.45 -13.55 17.26
CA VAL A 439 -7.20 -14.66 17.84
C VAL A 439 -7.13 -15.87 16.89
N ALA A 440 -6.61 -16.98 17.41
CA ALA A 440 -6.57 -18.26 16.72
C ALA A 440 -7.73 -19.16 17.20
N GLU A 441 -8.74 -19.34 16.35
CA GLU A 441 -9.87 -20.22 16.61
C GLU A 441 -9.53 -21.66 16.19
N VAL A 442 -9.75 -22.62 17.08
CA VAL A 442 -9.53 -24.05 16.83
C VAL A 442 -10.85 -24.79 16.86
N SER A 443 -11.21 -25.45 15.76
CA SER A 443 -12.37 -26.32 15.67
C SER A 443 -11.98 -27.73 15.24
N SER A 444 -12.72 -28.74 15.69
CA SER A 444 -12.44 -30.15 15.38
C SER A 444 -13.69 -30.86 14.84
N TYR A 445 -13.48 -31.72 13.85
CA TYR A 445 -14.52 -32.49 13.19
C TYR A 445 -14.02 -33.93 12.99
N PRO A 446 -14.90 -34.95 13.02
CA PRO A 446 -14.53 -36.29 12.57
C PRO A 446 -13.91 -36.26 11.16
N LEU A 447 -12.89 -37.08 10.91
CA LEU A 447 -12.32 -37.23 9.57
C LEU A 447 -12.94 -38.43 8.85
N ASP A 448 -13.77 -38.17 7.85
CA ASP A 448 -14.37 -39.25 7.05
C ASP A 448 -13.31 -40.01 6.24
N GLY A 449 -13.47 -41.33 6.08
CA GLY A 449 -12.56 -42.23 5.36
C GLY A 449 -12.39 -41.94 3.86
N GLY A 450 -13.20 -41.04 3.29
CA GLY A 450 -13.29 -40.78 1.85
C GLY A 450 -14.13 -41.84 1.13
N PRO A 451 -14.41 -41.66 -0.18
CA PRO A 451 -15.20 -42.61 -0.94
C PRO A 451 -14.48 -43.97 -1.05
N ALA A 452 -15.27 -45.04 -1.02
CA ALA A 452 -14.81 -46.39 -1.38
C ALA A 452 -14.81 -46.52 -2.91
N GLY A 453 -13.65 -46.80 -3.51
CA GLY A 453 -13.49 -46.93 -4.97
C GLY A 453 -12.51 -45.91 -5.58
N PRO A 454 -12.45 -45.82 -6.93
CA PRO A 454 -11.54 -44.92 -7.63
C PRO A 454 -11.84 -43.46 -7.30
N ARG A 455 -10.77 -42.68 -7.09
CA ARG A 455 -10.83 -41.26 -6.75
C ARG A 455 -10.44 -40.46 -7.98
N LEU A 456 -11.43 -39.92 -8.67
CA LEU A 456 -11.24 -39.14 -9.89
C LEU A 456 -10.92 -37.69 -9.55
N ALA A 457 -10.34 -36.95 -10.49
CA ALA A 457 -10.30 -35.50 -10.45
C ALA A 457 -10.78 -34.93 -11.78
N VAL A 458 -11.29 -33.70 -11.75
CA VAL A 458 -11.66 -32.96 -12.96
C VAL A 458 -10.78 -31.74 -13.13
N LEU A 459 -10.60 -31.28 -14.36
CA LEU A 459 -10.04 -29.96 -14.58
C LEU A 459 -11.09 -28.91 -14.23
N ALA A 460 -10.69 -27.93 -13.42
CA ALA A 460 -11.54 -26.81 -13.08
C ALA A 460 -11.84 -25.98 -14.34
N ALA A 461 -13.08 -25.48 -14.45
CA ALA A 461 -13.47 -24.63 -15.58
C ALA A 461 -12.78 -23.25 -15.53
N GLN A 462 -12.42 -22.78 -14.34
CA GLN A 462 -11.74 -21.50 -14.14
C GLN A 462 -10.24 -21.68 -14.05
N ARG A 463 -9.50 -20.68 -14.55
CA ARG A 463 -8.05 -20.57 -14.37
C ARG A 463 -7.74 -19.69 -13.17
N ILE A 464 -6.58 -19.91 -12.54
CA ILE A 464 -6.05 -19.04 -11.49
C ILE A 464 -4.86 -18.23 -11.99
N ALA A 465 -4.64 -17.05 -11.44
CA ALA A 465 -3.48 -16.23 -11.74
C ALA A 465 -2.28 -16.74 -10.93
N ALA A 466 -1.22 -17.17 -11.62
CA ALA A 466 -0.02 -17.71 -10.95
C ALA A 466 0.77 -16.66 -10.16
N ASP A 467 0.64 -15.38 -10.54
CA ASP A 467 1.31 -14.23 -9.93
C ASP A 467 0.50 -13.57 -8.80
N ASP A 468 -0.75 -14.02 -8.56
CA ASP A 468 -1.55 -13.59 -7.42
C ASP A 468 -0.82 -13.92 -6.11
N PRO A 469 -0.41 -12.90 -5.31
CA PRO A 469 0.33 -13.14 -4.08
C PRO A 469 -0.41 -14.04 -3.08
N LEU A 470 -1.75 -14.09 -3.13
CA LEU A 470 -2.53 -14.95 -2.26
C LEU A 470 -2.30 -16.45 -2.52
N ARG A 471 -1.80 -16.86 -3.70
CA ARG A 471 -1.46 -18.27 -3.97
C ARG A 471 -0.36 -18.81 -3.05
N GLY A 472 0.50 -17.93 -2.53
CA GLY A 472 1.52 -18.29 -1.55
C GLY A 472 0.98 -18.58 -0.14
N HIS A 473 -0.31 -18.34 0.10
CA HIS A 473 -0.88 -18.31 1.45
C HIS A 473 -2.20 -19.08 1.54
N LYS A 474 -2.37 -19.85 2.61
CA LYS A 474 -3.62 -20.58 2.87
C LYS A 474 -4.59 -19.67 3.62
N THR A 475 -5.51 -19.03 2.89
CA THR A 475 -6.42 -18.01 3.43
C THR A 475 -7.90 -18.39 3.26
N THR A 476 -8.80 -17.62 3.88
CA THR A 476 -10.25 -17.67 3.62
C THR A 476 -10.64 -17.09 2.27
N GLU A 477 -9.73 -16.43 1.56
CA GLU A 477 -9.99 -15.97 0.19
C GLU A 477 -9.83 -17.16 -0.77
N ARG A 478 -10.91 -17.92 -0.90
CA ARG A 478 -10.94 -19.21 -1.62
C ARG A 478 -12.26 -19.43 -2.35
N ALA A 479 -12.98 -18.36 -2.70
CA ALA A 479 -14.29 -18.43 -3.35
C ALA A 479 -14.26 -19.30 -4.62
N VAL A 480 -13.21 -19.16 -5.45
CA VAL A 480 -13.03 -19.96 -6.66
C VAL A 480 -12.89 -21.47 -6.37
N TYR A 481 -12.15 -21.83 -5.31
CA TYR A 481 -11.96 -23.22 -4.90
C TYR A 481 -13.24 -23.79 -4.27
N ASP A 482 -13.95 -22.99 -3.48
CA ASP A 482 -15.20 -23.43 -2.83
C ASP A 482 -16.32 -23.62 -3.86
N ALA A 483 -16.42 -22.74 -4.86
CA ALA A 483 -17.35 -22.91 -5.97
C ALA A 483 -17.06 -24.20 -6.77
N ALA A 484 -15.78 -24.50 -7.03
CA ALA A 484 -15.39 -25.73 -7.71
C ALA A 484 -15.73 -26.97 -6.86
N LEU A 485 -15.45 -26.96 -5.56
CA LEU A 485 -15.80 -28.06 -4.65
C LEU A 485 -17.33 -28.23 -4.52
N GLN A 486 -18.09 -27.14 -4.50
CA GLN A 486 -19.55 -27.18 -4.44
C GLN A 486 -20.15 -27.82 -5.70
N ALA A 487 -19.58 -27.53 -6.88
CA ALA A 487 -20.00 -28.17 -8.13
C ALA A 487 -19.79 -29.69 -8.13
N LEU A 488 -18.86 -30.20 -7.32
CA LEU A 488 -18.58 -31.63 -7.17
C LEU A 488 -19.47 -32.35 -6.15
N ALA A 489 -20.31 -31.64 -5.40
CA ALA A 489 -21.05 -32.22 -4.27
C ALA A 489 -21.99 -33.40 -4.66
N GLY A 490 -22.42 -33.47 -5.91
CA GLY A 490 -23.25 -34.56 -6.45
C GLY A 490 -22.48 -35.75 -7.03
N GLU A 491 -21.15 -35.69 -7.06
CA GLU A 491 -20.26 -36.62 -7.77
C GLU A 491 -19.27 -37.28 -6.78
N PRO A 492 -19.72 -38.24 -5.93
CA PRO A 492 -18.91 -38.76 -4.82
C PRO A 492 -17.62 -39.48 -5.26
N ALA A 493 -17.51 -39.87 -6.53
CA ALA A 493 -16.29 -40.44 -7.11
C ALA A 493 -15.21 -39.39 -7.39
N ILE A 494 -15.57 -38.11 -7.54
CA ILE A 494 -14.63 -37.02 -7.84
C ILE A 494 -14.11 -36.43 -6.53
N PHE A 495 -12.81 -36.59 -6.30
CA PHE A 495 -12.13 -36.15 -5.11
C PHE A 495 -11.73 -34.67 -5.14
N ASP A 496 -11.30 -34.11 -6.27
CA ASP A 496 -10.87 -32.72 -6.34
C ASP A 496 -11.05 -32.12 -7.73
N ALA A 497 -11.00 -30.79 -7.81
CA ALA A 497 -10.90 -30.03 -9.05
C ALA A 497 -9.48 -29.47 -9.18
N VAL A 498 -8.78 -29.84 -10.25
CA VAL A 498 -7.42 -29.38 -10.56
C VAL A 498 -7.48 -28.11 -11.39
N PHE A 499 -6.89 -27.05 -10.87
CA PHE A 499 -6.80 -25.76 -11.51
C PHE A 499 -5.59 -25.67 -12.42
N LEU A 500 -5.80 -25.03 -13.57
CA LEU A 500 -4.72 -24.56 -14.43
C LEU A 500 -4.49 -23.07 -14.18
N ASN A 501 -3.28 -22.60 -14.42
CA ASN A 501 -3.03 -21.17 -14.45
C ASN A 501 -3.37 -20.54 -15.81
N GLU A 502 -3.17 -19.23 -15.93
CA GLU A 502 -3.40 -18.45 -17.16
C GLU A 502 -2.54 -18.92 -18.35
N ARG A 503 -1.40 -19.58 -18.08
CA ARG A 503 -0.49 -20.13 -19.09
C ARG A 503 -0.84 -21.55 -19.54
N GLY A 504 -1.82 -22.20 -18.91
CA GLY A 504 -2.19 -23.59 -19.23
C GLY A 504 -1.44 -24.65 -18.44
N GLU A 505 -0.56 -24.24 -17.52
CA GLU A 505 0.16 -25.15 -16.63
C GLU A 505 -0.77 -25.62 -15.50
N VAL A 506 -0.57 -26.83 -15.00
CA VAL A 506 -1.21 -27.32 -13.79
C VAL A 506 -0.68 -26.54 -12.59
N ALA A 507 -1.59 -26.00 -11.77
CA ALA A 507 -1.24 -25.21 -10.60
C ALA A 507 -1.42 -26.04 -9.30
N GLU A 508 -2.67 -26.32 -8.92
CA GLU A 508 -3.01 -27.10 -7.73
C GLU A 508 -4.45 -27.63 -7.79
N GLY A 509 -4.84 -28.51 -6.87
CA GLY A 509 -6.24 -28.87 -6.63
C GLY A 509 -6.93 -27.90 -5.67
N ALA A 510 -8.27 -27.91 -5.63
CA ALA A 510 -9.04 -27.04 -4.73
C ALA A 510 -8.77 -27.28 -3.23
N ARG A 511 -8.23 -28.46 -2.89
CA ARG A 511 -7.85 -28.82 -1.52
C ARG A 511 -6.54 -29.62 -1.43
N SER A 512 -5.77 -29.71 -2.52
CA SER A 512 -4.60 -30.58 -2.61
C SER A 512 -3.50 -30.00 -3.51
N ASN A 513 -2.27 -30.45 -3.30
CA ASN A 513 -1.20 -30.29 -4.28
C ASN A 513 -1.21 -31.48 -5.26
N VAL A 514 -0.81 -31.25 -6.51
CA VAL A 514 -0.74 -32.27 -7.55
C VAL A 514 0.66 -32.86 -7.63
N PHE A 515 0.76 -34.18 -7.80
CA PHE A 515 2.03 -34.86 -8.04
C PHE A 515 1.89 -35.92 -9.15
N VAL A 516 2.86 -35.98 -10.05
CA VAL A 516 2.94 -36.99 -11.12
C VAL A 516 4.23 -37.77 -10.93
N GLU A 517 4.15 -39.09 -10.83
CA GLU A 517 5.33 -39.92 -10.66
C GLU A 517 6.06 -40.14 -11.99
N ARG A 518 7.37 -39.88 -12.02
CA ARG A 518 8.26 -40.20 -13.14
C ARG A 518 9.58 -40.73 -12.61
N ASP A 519 10.00 -41.89 -13.09
CA ASP A 519 11.27 -42.52 -12.73
C ASP A 519 11.48 -42.65 -11.21
N GLY A 520 10.41 -42.96 -10.46
CA GLY A 520 10.43 -43.12 -9.00
C GLY A 520 10.49 -41.81 -8.21
N VAL A 521 10.30 -40.65 -8.86
CA VAL A 521 10.27 -39.32 -8.23
C VAL A 521 8.94 -38.63 -8.50
N LEU A 522 8.36 -38.00 -7.48
CA LEU A 522 7.13 -37.22 -7.62
C LEU A 522 7.42 -35.82 -8.18
N LEU A 523 6.94 -35.52 -9.38
CA LEU A 523 6.97 -34.18 -9.94
C LEU A 523 5.77 -33.38 -9.44
N THR A 524 5.97 -32.15 -8.96
CA THR A 524 4.89 -31.26 -8.50
C THR A 524 5.04 -29.88 -9.12
N PRO A 525 3.95 -29.15 -9.42
CA PRO A 525 4.05 -27.80 -9.98
C PRO A 525 4.88 -26.87 -9.09
N PRO A 526 5.74 -26.01 -9.65
CA PRO A 526 6.48 -25.00 -8.89
C PRO A 526 5.54 -23.94 -8.32
N LEU A 527 5.98 -23.19 -7.30
CA LEU A 527 5.21 -22.06 -6.77
C LEU A 527 4.90 -21.02 -7.85
N ALA A 528 5.81 -20.84 -8.82
CA ALA A 528 5.63 -19.94 -9.97
C ALA A 528 4.48 -20.36 -10.91
N SER A 529 3.98 -21.60 -10.82
CA SER A 529 2.77 -22.04 -11.53
C SER A 529 1.49 -21.74 -10.75
N GLY A 530 1.57 -21.14 -9.55
CA GLY A 530 0.43 -20.83 -8.68
C GLY A 530 0.13 -21.91 -7.65
N ALA A 531 1.04 -22.87 -7.42
CA ALA A 531 0.86 -23.92 -6.42
C ALA A 531 0.98 -23.38 -5.00
N LEU A 532 0.03 -23.73 -4.12
CA LEU A 532 0.16 -23.44 -2.69
C LEU A 532 1.38 -24.16 -2.10
N PRO A 533 2.18 -23.51 -1.22
CA PRO A 533 3.24 -24.16 -0.45
C PRO A 533 2.63 -25.09 0.62
N GLY A 534 2.16 -26.27 0.19
CA GLY A 534 1.59 -27.31 1.04
C GLY A 534 2.61 -27.87 2.03
N VAL A 535 2.15 -28.24 3.23
CA VAL A 535 3.01 -28.85 4.25
C VAL A 535 3.54 -30.20 3.79
N LEU A 536 2.67 -31.11 3.32
CA LEU A 536 3.09 -32.40 2.75
C LEU A 536 4.03 -32.22 1.55
N ARG A 537 3.71 -31.26 0.66
CA ARG A 537 4.55 -30.93 -0.49
C ARG A 537 5.96 -30.51 -0.05
N ALA A 538 6.06 -29.61 0.92
CA ALA A 538 7.35 -29.13 1.45
C ALA A 538 8.18 -30.27 2.05
N GLU A 539 7.56 -31.19 2.78
CA GLU A 539 8.25 -32.35 3.35
C GLU A 539 8.73 -33.34 2.29
N LEU A 540 7.92 -33.64 1.26
CA LEU A 540 8.32 -34.51 0.16
C LEU A 540 9.48 -33.91 -0.64
N LEU A 541 9.46 -32.60 -0.88
CA LEU A 541 10.57 -31.88 -1.51
C LEU A 541 11.85 -31.94 -0.64
N ALA A 542 11.73 -31.65 0.66
CA ALA A 542 12.87 -31.68 1.58
C ALA A 542 13.48 -33.09 1.72
N ALA A 543 12.66 -34.13 1.64
CA ALA A 543 13.11 -35.53 1.68
C ALA A 543 13.67 -36.05 0.34
N GLY A 544 13.70 -35.22 -0.72
CA GLY A 544 14.13 -35.64 -2.06
C GLY A 544 13.17 -36.62 -2.75
N ARG A 545 11.97 -36.83 -2.19
CA ARG A 545 10.92 -37.71 -2.75
C ARG A 545 10.10 -37.01 -3.84
N ALA A 546 10.12 -35.68 -3.85
CA ALA A 546 9.50 -34.87 -4.87
C ALA A 546 10.49 -33.85 -5.45
N ARG A 547 10.20 -33.36 -6.65
CA ARG A 547 10.90 -32.27 -7.33
C ARG A 547 9.90 -31.35 -8.02
N GLU A 548 10.19 -30.05 -8.04
CA GLU A 548 9.39 -29.10 -8.79
C GLU A 548 9.60 -29.26 -10.30
N ALA A 549 8.51 -29.32 -11.06
CA ALA A 549 8.53 -29.30 -12.52
C ALA A 549 7.21 -28.70 -13.04
N VAL A 550 7.27 -27.95 -14.14
CA VAL A 550 6.06 -27.48 -14.82
C VAL A 550 5.31 -28.70 -15.36
N LEU A 551 4.04 -28.82 -15.01
CA LEU A 551 3.15 -29.88 -15.44
C LEU A 551 2.04 -29.33 -16.33
N TRP A 552 1.56 -30.16 -17.25
CA TRP A 552 0.52 -29.85 -18.22
C TRP A 552 -0.66 -30.81 -18.05
N PRO A 553 -1.87 -30.47 -18.54
CA PRO A 553 -3.02 -31.37 -18.47
C PRO A 553 -2.76 -32.78 -19.01
N ALA A 554 -1.93 -32.91 -20.06
CA ALA A 554 -1.55 -34.20 -20.62
C ALA A 554 -0.76 -35.10 -19.64
N ASP A 555 -0.05 -34.49 -18.69
CA ASP A 555 0.70 -35.23 -17.66
C ASP A 555 -0.24 -35.88 -16.63
N LEU A 556 -1.50 -35.47 -16.59
CA LEU A 556 -2.55 -36.00 -15.71
C LEU A 556 -3.44 -37.05 -16.41
N ALA A 557 -3.07 -37.49 -17.61
CA ALA A 557 -3.86 -38.47 -18.37
C ALA A 557 -3.75 -39.90 -17.83
N GLY A 558 -2.65 -40.22 -17.13
CA GLY A 558 -2.45 -41.48 -16.41
C GLY A 558 -2.74 -41.32 -14.91
N ASP A 559 -2.24 -42.26 -14.12
CA ASP A 559 -2.32 -42.17 -12.66
C ASP A 559 -1.45 -41.00 -12.14
N PHE A 560 -1.99 -40.23 -11.21
CA PHE A 560 -1.31 -39.14 -10.52
C PHE A 560 -1.83 -39.07 -9.09
N TRP A 561 -1.11 -38.35 -8.24
CA TRP A 561 -1.43 -38.22 -6.82
C TRP A 561 -1.97 -36.84 -6.49
N LEU A 562 -2.98 -36.81 -5.60
CA LEU A 562 -3.44 -35.58 -4.95
C LEU A 562 -3.07 -35.62 -3.47
N GLY A 563 -2.26 -34.65 -3.05
CA GLY A 563 -1.62 -34.68 -1.73
C GLY A 563 -2.01 -33.52 -0.82
N ASN A 564 -2.29 -33.79 0.45
CA ASN A 564 -2.28 -32.79 1.51
C ASN A 564 -1.93 -33.39 2.88
N ALA A 565 -1.55 -32.55 3.85
CA ALA A 565 -1.16 -32.99 5.19
C ALA A 565 -2.31 -33.61 6.02
N LEU A 566 -3.57 -33.48 5.58
CA LEU A 566 -4.71 -34.09 6.26
C LEU A 566 -4.87 -35.58 5.89
N ARG A 567 -4.69 -35.90 4.60
CA ARG A 567 -5.01 -37.23 4.04
C ARG A 567 -3.81 -37.97 3.45
N GLY A 568 -2.63 -37.35 3.37
CA GLY A 568 -1.48 -37.92 2.68
C GLY A 568 -1.61 -37.77 1.16
N LEU A 569 -0.91 -38.64 0.42
CA LEU A 569 -1.07 -38.82 -1.02
C LEU A 569 -2.26 -39.77 -1.26
N ILE A 570 -3.14 -39.36 -2.18
CA ILE A 570 -4.34 -40.07 -2.59
C ILE A 570 -4.28 -40.39 -4.07
#